data_AF-A0A0Q6DFU4-F1
#
_entry.id   AF-A0A0Q6DFU4-F1
#
_cell.length_a   1.000
_cell.length_b   1.000
_cell.length_c   1.000
_cell.angle_alpha   90.00
_cell.angle_beta   90.00
_cell.angle_gamma   90.00
#
_symmetry.space_group_name_H-M   'P 1'
#
loop_
_entity.id
_entity.type
_entity.pdbx_description
1 polymer ?
#
loop_
_entity_poly.entity_id
_entity_poly.type
_entity_poly.pdbx_seq_one_letter_code
_entity_poly.pdbx_strand_id
1 'polypeptide(L)'
;MRSAAVPAMAFVGALPSGEALALAVPPATTAAAMPAVRASTPWKWWIGDGERFHESFGTREEAITAARDHEAAFITEARQGMALLEGFDGGGLCDLFEEWNEENGDPDSGEPVFDSVTGDDWNDLAERLNAVTLQWALDRDIDRKAQVWMFAATRNMEGMKP
;
A
#
# COMPACT_ATOMS: atom_id res chain seq x y z
N MET A 1 5.83 -64.54 47.56
CA MET A 1 5.27 -63.30 46.99
C MET A 1 6.35 -62.24 46.98
N ARG A 2 6.97 -61.99 45.82
CA ARG A 2 7.92 -60.89 45.63
C ARG A 2 7.56 -60.20 44.32
N SER A 3 7.03 -58.99 44.45
CA SER A 3 6.71 -58.07 43.37
C SER A 3 8.00 -57.47 42.84
N ALA A 4 8.25 -57.55 41.54
CA ALA A 4 9.35 -56.87 40.88
C ALA A 4 8.78 -55.67 40.11
N ALA A 5 9.33 -54.49 40.39
CA ALA A 5 8.94 -53.20 39.87
C ALA A 5 9.24 -53.06 38.36
N VAL A 6 8.32 -52.40 37.66
CA VAL A 6 8.45 -52.00 36.25
C VAL A 6 9.25 -50.69 36.18
N PRO A 7 10.22 -50.52 35.26
CA PRO A 7 10.89 -49.24 35.09
C PRO A 7 10.03 -48.27 34.28
N ALA A 8 9.87 -47.06 34.80
CA ALA A 8 9.27 -45.94 34.11
C ALA A 8 10.25 -45.38 33.06
N MET A 9 9.85 -45.33 31.80
CA MET A 9 10.58 -44.61 30.75
C MET A 9 10.32 -43.11 30.88
N ALA A 10 11.38 -42.34 31.13
CA ALA A 10 11.36 -40.90 31.04
C ALA A 10 11.37 -40.49 29.55
N PHE A 11 10.26 -39.94 29.08
CA PHE A 11 10.17 -39.29 27.78
C PHE A 11 10.76 -37.88 27.91
N VAL A 12 12.01 -37.70 27.49
CA VAL A 12 12.58 -36.37 27.27
C VAL A 12 12.06 -35.90 25.91
N GLY A 13 10.94 -35.20 25.91
CA GLY A 13 10.47 -34.46 24.75
C GLY A 13 11.39 -33.29 24.49
N ALA A 14 12.29 -33.43 23.52
CA ALA A 14 13.03 -32.31 22.96
C ALA A 14 12.03 -31.37 22.26
N LEU A 15 11.87 -30.15 22.79
CA LEU A 15 11.20 -29.07 22.08
C LEU A 15 12.00 -28.77 20.81
N PRO A 16 11.39 -28.72 19.62
CA PRO A 16 12.09 -28.24 18.44
C PRO A 16 12.48 -26.78 18.68
N SER A 17 13.79 -26.54 18.69
CA SER A 17 14.39 -25.22 18.74
C SER A 17 13.76 -24.34 17.69
N GLY A 18 13.35 -23.14 18.10
CA GLY A 18 12.77 -22.14 17.22
C GLY A 18 13.72 -21.84 16.07
N GLU A 19 13.31 -22.21 14.86
CA GLU A 19 13.72 -21.50 13.67
C GLU A 19 13.06 -20.11 13.77
N ALA A 20 13.82 -19.16 14.31
CA ALA A 20 13.58 -17.77 14.03
C ALA A 20 13.57 -17.66 12.50
N LEU A 21 12.38 -17.45 11.93
CA LEU A 21 12.22 -16.94 10.57
C LEU A 21 13.00 -15.64 10.53
N ALA A 22 14.27 -15.73 10.14
CA ALA A 22 15.07 -14.59 9.74
C ALA A 22 14.35 -14.02 8.51
N LEU A 23 13.42 -13.09 8.75
CA LEU A 23 13.02 -12.09 7.78
C LEU A 23 14.31 -11.38 7.41
N ALA A 24 14.98 -11.90 6.37
CA ALA A 24 16.09 -11.24 5.73
C ALA A 24 15.53 -9.94 5.16
N VAL A 25 15.57 -8.87 5.97
CA VAL A 25 15.34 -7.51 5.51
C VAL A 25 16.43 -7.28 4.45
N PRO A 26 16.08 -7.14 3.17
CA PRO A 26 17.09 -6.89 2.15
C PRO A 26 17.86 -5.62 2.53
N PRO A 27 19.19 -5.59 2.31
CA PRO A 27 19.97 -4.40 2.59
C PRO A 27 19.36 -3.23 1.81
N ALA A 28 19.23 -2.09 2.48
CA ALA A 28 18.74 -0.84 1.93
C ALA A 28 19.48 -0.56 0.62
N THR A 29 18.83 -0.95 -0.48
CA THR A 29 19.36 -0.70 -1.81
C THR A 29 19.11 0.77 -2.04
N THR A 30 20.20 1.52 -1.97
CA THR A 30 20.43 2.86 -2.50
C THR A 30 19.20 3.42 -3.18
N ALA A 31 18.60 4.46 -2.58
CA ALA A 31 17.56 5.32 -3.14
C ALA A 31 17.44 5.19 -4.66
N ALA A 32 16.69 4.17 -5.10
CA ALA A 32 16.28 4.07 -6.47
C ALA A 32 15.22 5.14 -6.56
N ALA A 33 15.63 6.31 -7.08
CA ALA A 33 14.73 7.38 -7.48
C ALA A 33 13.46 6.71 -8.01
N MET A 34 12.36 6.93 -7.28
CA MET A 34 11.09 6.27 -7.55
C MET A 34 10.89 6.20 -9.04
N PRO A 35 10.77 5.00 -9.62
CA PRO A 35 10.84 4.87 -11.06
C PRO A 35 9.75 5.76 -11.64
N ALA A 36 10.11 6.52 -12.67
CA ALA A 36 9.23 7.39 -13.43
C ALA A 36 8.19 6.56 -14.21
N VAL A 37 7.43 5.70 -13.53
CA VAL A 37 6.36 4.83 -14.07
C VAL A 37 5.08 5.65 -14.28
N ARG A 38 5.17 6.97 -14.48
CA ARG A 38 3.99 7.83 -14.67
C ARG A 38 3.50 7.89 -16.12
N ALA A 39 4.16 7.25 -17.09
CA ALA A 39 3.96 7.56 -18.51
C ALA A 39 3.49 6.43 -19.44
N SER A 40 3.28 5.19 -18.96
CA SER A 40 3.09 4.04 -19.87
C SER A 40 1.65 3.70 -20.26
N THR A 41 0.63 4.30 -19.62
CA THR A 41 -0.76 4.04 -19.98
C THR A 41 -1.19 4.86 -21.21
N PRO A 42 -1.92 4.24 -22.17
CA PRO A 42 -2.40 4.96 -23.34
C PRO A 42 -3.40 6.05 -22.92
N TRP A 43 -3.43 7.14 -23.68
CA TRP A 43 -4.50 8.13 -23.56
C TRP A 43 -5.82 7.48 -23.95
N LYS A 44 -6.86 7.70 -23.13
CA LYS A 44 -8.23 7.31 -23.42
C LYS A 44 -9.16 8.47 -23.13
N TRP A 45 -10.32 8.47 -23.77
CA TRP A 45 -11.39 9.41 -23.44
C TRP A 45 -12.25 8.84 -22.32
N TRP A 46 -12.56 9.64 -21.33
CA TRP A 46 -13.34 9.23 -20.17
C TRP A 46 -14.58 10.09 -20.03
N ILE A 47 -15.70 9.50 -19.64
CA ILE A 47 -16.94 10.21 -19.31
C ILE A 47 -17.12 10.27 -17.78
N GLY A 48 -17.72 11.35 -17.30
CA GLY A 48 -17.92 11.59 -15.88
C GLY A 48 -18.89 12.73 -15.60
N ASP A 49 -19.06 13.09 -14.34
CA ASP A 49 -19.86 14.24 -13.87
C ASP A 49 -19.01 15.49 -13.58
N GLY A 50 -17.71 15.43 -13.92
CA GLY A 50 -16.73 16.47 -13.62
C GLY A 50 -15.95 16.22 -12.33
N GLU A 51 -16.46 15.37 -11.43
CA GLU A 51 -15.78 14.95 -10.20
C GLU A 51 -15.29 13.50 -10.31
N ARG A 52 -16.09 12.63 -10.93
CA ARG A 52 -15.84 11.19 -11.07
C ARG A 52 -15.99 10.76 -12.51
N PHE A 53 -14.98 10.06 -13.01
CA PHE A 53 -14.97 9.47 -14.34
C PHE A 53 -15.09 7.95 -14.22
N HIS A 54 -15.95 7.33 -15.01
CA HIS A 54 -16.39 5.95 -14.77
C HIS A 54 -16.36 5.02 -15.99
N GLU A 55 -16.27 5.56 -17.21
CA GLU A 55 -16.17 4.75 -18.43
C GLU A 55 -15.14 5.34 -19.41
N SER A 56 -14.42 4.47 -20.13
CA SER A 56 -13.31 4.85 -21.02
C SER A 56 -13.53 4.39 -22.46
N PHE A 57 -13.16 5.24 -23.42
CA PHE A 57 -13.35 5.08 -24.86
C PHE A 57 -12.06 5.28 -25.63
N GLY A 58 -11.96 4.67 -26.81
CA GLY A 58 -10.78 4.77 -27.68
C GLY A 58 -10.71 6.10 -28.43
N THR A 59 -11.87 6.70 -28.69
CA THR A 59 -11.99 7.94 -29.46
C THR A 59 -12.85 8.98 -28.75
N ARG A 60 -12.68 10.25 -29.15
CA ARG A 60 -13.47 11.37 -28.65
C ARG A 60 -14.94 11.21 -29.05
N GLU A 61 -15.19 10.79 -30.28
CA GLU A 61 -16.53 10.66 -30.87
C GLU A 61 -17.37 9.60 -30.17
N GLU A 62 -16.76 8.48 -29.78
CA GLU A 62 -17.40 7.46 -28.95
C GLU A 62 -17.78 8.01 -27.57
N ALA A 63 -16.86 8.71 -26.90
CA ALA A 63 -17.12 9.32 -25.60
C ALA A 63 -18.22 10.39 -25.67
N ILE A 64 -18.25 11.21 -26.73
CA ILE A 64 -19.32 12.18 -26.98
C ILE A 64 -20.67 11.49 -27.16
N THR A 65 -20.68 10.39 -27.91
CA THR A 65 -21.91 9.65 -28.20
C THR A 65 -22.47 9.06 -26.91
N ALA A 66 -21.63 8.43 -26.09
CA ALA A 66 -22.03 7.94 -24.78
C ALA A 66 -22.49 9.07 -23.85
N ALA A 67 -21.74 10.17 -23.78
CA ALA A 67 -22.05 11.29 -22.90
C ALA A 67 -23.39 11.99 -23.19
N ARG A 68 -23.93 11.88 -24.43
CA ARG A 68 -25.25 12.44 -24.78
C ARG A 68 -26.42 11.74 -24.08
N ASP A 69 -26.24 10.48 -23.69
CA ASP A 69 -27.25 9.72 -22.98
C ASP A 69 -27.27 10.05 -21.46
N HIS A 70 -26.35 10.90 -21.00
CA HIS A 70 -26.20 11.31 -19.61
C HIS A 70 -26.47 12.81 -19.43
N GLU A 71 -27.35 13.14 -18.48
CA GLU A 71 -27.64 14.53 -18.12
C GLU A 71 -26.43 15.11 -17.35
N ALA A 72 -25.78 16.14 -17.90
CA ALA A 72 -24.60 16.82 -17.36
C ALA A 72 -23.28 15.99 -17.37
N ALA A 73 -22.97 15.32 -18.48
CA ALA A 73 -21.70 14.63 -18.65
C ALA A 73 -20.53 15.58 -19.01
N PHE A 74 -19.36 15.29 -18.45
CA PHE A 74 -18.08 15.80 -18.91
C PHE A 74 -17.33 14.68 -19.60
N ILE A 75 -16.55 15.04 -20.63
CA ILE A 75 -15.55 14.14 -21.21
C ILE A 75 -14.15 14.71 -21.00
N THR A 76 -13.16 13.85 -20.84
CA THR A 76 -11.76 14.26 -20.72
C THR A 76 -10.87 13.20 -21.34
N GLU A 77 -9.74 13.61 -21.91
CA GLU A 77 -8.72 12.67 -22.34
C GLU A 77 -7.71 12.49 -21.21
N ALA A 78 -7.55 11.28 -20.71
CA ALA A 78 -6.71 11.02 -19.55
C ALA A 78 -5.86 9.77 -19.70
N ARG A 79 -4.70 9.79 -19.02
CA ARG A 79 -3.89 8.61 -18.76
C ARG A 79 -4.23 8.08 -17.38
N GLN A 80 -4.61 6.82 -17.31
CA GLN A 80 -4.85 6.17 -16.02
C GLN A 80 -3.55 6.12 -15.22
N GLY A 81 -3.62 6.53 -13.95
CA GLY A 81 -2.47 6.48 -13.05
C GLY A 81 -2.24 5.09 -12.48
N MET A 82 -1.30 5.02 -11.55
CA MET A 82 -1.14 3.89 -10.64
C MET A 82 -1.88 4.18 -9.33
N ALA A 83 -2.25 3.13 -8.60
CA ALA A 83 -2.72 3.29 -7.23
C ALA A 83 -1.65 4.04 -6.41
N LEU A 84 -2.10 5.01 -5.61
CA LEU A 84 -1.22 5.64 -4.63
C LEU A 84 -0.96 4.60 -3.53
N LEU A 85 0.29 4.17 -3.42
CA LEU A 85 0.73 3.17 -2.45
C LEU A 85 1.65 3.77 -1.38
N GLU A 86 1.89 5.08 -1.47
CA GLU A 86 2.45 5.87 -0.38
C GLU A 86 1.35 6.12 0.64
N GLY A 87 1.46 5.44 1.78
CA GLY A 87 0.46 5.52 2.85
C GLY A 87 1.08 5.71 4.23
N PHE A 88 2.42 5.64 4.34
CA PHE A 88 3.12 5.85 5.59
C PHE A 88 3.82 7.21 5.58
N ASP A 89 3.67 7.96 6.67
CA ASP A 89 4.46 9.14 6.99
C ASP A 89 5.04 8.99 8.40
N GLY A 90 6.14 9.71 8.68
CA GLY A 90 6.85 9.55 9.95
C GLY A 90 5.99 9.90 11.18
N GLY A 91 5.15 10.93 11.07
CA GLY A 91 4.26 11.33 12.17
C GLY A 91 3.21 10.25 12.45
N GLY A 92 2.50 9.80 11.42
CA GLY A 92 1.50 8.74 11.56
C GLY A 92 2.07 7.41 12.04
N LEU A 93 3.33 7.09 11.72
CA LEU A 93 4.01 5.92 12.25
C LEU A 93 4.36 6.05 13.74
N CYS A 94 4.81 7.22 14.19
CA CYS A 94 5.08 7.48 15.60
C CYS A 94 3.81 7.26 16.43
N ASP A 95 2.72 7.92 16.04
CA ASP A 95 1.42 7.83 16.72
C ASP A 95 0.90 6.37 16.77
N LEU A 96 1.00 5.64 15.66
CA LEU A 96 0.57 4.24 15.58
C LEU A 96 1.36 3.33 16.52
N PHE A 97 2.67 3.53 16.61
CA PHE A 97 3.52 2.72 17.48
C PHE A 97 3.31 3.06 18.96
N GLU A 98 3.06 4.33 19.30
CA GLU A 98 2.65 4.74 20.65
C GLU A 98 1.34 4.06 21.05
N GLU A 99 0.31 4.14 20.22
CA GLU A 99 -1.00 3.49 20.46
C GLU A 99 -0.84 1.99 20.69
N TRP A 100 -0.07 1.29 19.86
CA TRP A 100 0.18 -0.14 20.04
C TRP A 100 0.90 -0.47 21.35
N ASN A 101 1.81 0.38 21.83
CA ASN A 101 2.49 0.12 23.11
C ASN A 101 1.58 0.41 24.31
N GLU A 102 0.77 1.46 24.24
CA GLU A 102 -0.26 1.74 25.25
C GLU A 102 -1.23 0.55 25.40
N GLU A 103 -1.70 -0.02 24.28
CA GLU A 103 -2.63 -1.16 24.27
C GLU A 103 -2.01 -2.47 24.79
N ASN A 104 -0.69 -2.64 24.66
CA ASN A 104 0.00 -3.88 25.04
C ASN A 104 0.65 -3.83 26.43
N GLY A 105 0.31 -2.81 27.23
CA GLY A 105 0.69 -2.71 28.64
C GLY A 105 2.04 -2.05 28.84
N ASP A 106 2.14 -0.78 28.44
CA ASP A 106 3.23 0.11 28.87
C ASP A 106 3.39 0.00 30.39
N PRO A 107 4.55 -0.48 30.89
CA PRO A 107 4.76 -0.71 32.31
C PRO A 107 4.94 0.61 33.06
N ASP A 108 3.84 1.36 33.24
CA ASP A 108 3.58 2.37 34.28
C ASP A 108 4.73 3.38 34.55
N SER A 109 5.64 3.58 33.60
CA SER A 109 6.85 4.37 33.84
C SER A 109 6.63 5.85 33.54
N GLY A 110 5.59 6.19 32.77
CA GLY A 110 5.34 7.56 32.32
C GLY A 110 6.48 8.14 31.46
N GLU A 111 7.48 7.33 31.12
CA GLU A 111 8.55 7.69 30.20
C GLU A 111 8.09 7.38 28.79
N PRO A 112 8.15 8.34 27.84
CA PRO A 112 7.76 8.08 26.47
C PRO A 112 8.61 6.97 25.86
N VAL A 113 7.95 5.94 25.30
CA VAL A 113 8.59 4.74 24.74
C VAL A 113 9.56 5.08 23.60
N PHE A 114 9.28 6.16 22.86
CA PHE A 114 10.00 6.56 21.66
C PHE A 114 10.77 7.88 21.81
N ASP A 115 11.02 8.37 23.02
CA ASP A 115 11.72 9.66 23.27
C ASP A 115 13.13 9.74 22.63
N SER A 116 13.75 8.59 22.38
CA SER A 116 15.06 8.49 21.73
C SER A 116 15.00 8.35 20.19
N VAL A 117 13.81 8.16 19.62
CA VAL A 117 13.58 8.02 18.18
C VAL A 117 13.25 9.39 17.61
N THR A 118 14.04 9.84 16.64
CA THR A 118 13.87 11.17 16.06
C THR A 118 12.85 11.17 14.94
N GLY A 119 12.35 12.36 14.57
CA GLY A 119 11.51 12.50 13.37
C GLY A 119 12.20 12.03 12.09
N ASP A 120 13.53 12.15 12.01
CA ASP A 120 14.30 11.65 10.87
C ASP A 120 14.30 10.11 10.81
N ASP A 121 14.36 9.44 11.96
CA ASP A 121 14.25 7.97 12.03
C ASP A 121 12.87 7.48 11.60
N TRP A 122 11.81 8.19 12.01
CA TRP A 122 10.44 7.88 11.58
C TRP A 122 10.24 8.12 10.08
N ASN A 123 10.83 9.17 9.53
CA ASN A 123 10.81 9.44 8.10
C ASN A 123 11.58 8.37 7.31
N ASP A 124 12.77 7.95 7.77
CA ASP A 124 13.51 6.83 7.17
C ASP A 124 12.69 5.53 7.20
N LEU A 125 11.99 5.24 8.31
CA LEU A 125 11.09 4.09 8.39
C LEU A 125 9.93 4.18 7.39
N ALA A 126 9.29 5.35 7.30
CA ALA A 126 8.20 5.59 6.34
C ALA A 126 8.66 5.39 4.90
N GLU A 127 9.83 5.92 4.53
CA GLU A 127 10.42 5.75 3.20
C GLU A 127 10.65 4.25 2.89
N ARG A 128 11.20 3.49 3.85
CA ARG A 128 11.43 2.04 3.67
C ARG A 128 10.13 1.26 3.53
N LEU A 129 9.13 1.53 4.38
CA LEU A 129 7.84 0.85 4.33
C LEU A 129 7.09 1.16 3.03
N ASN A 130 7.11 2.41 2.58
CA ASN A 130 6.54 2.80 1.29
C ASN A 130 7.27 2.10 0.13
N ALA A 131 8.60 2.02 0.15
CA ALA A 131 9.38 1.33 -0.88
C ALA A 131 9.08 -0.17 -0.94
N VAL A 132 9.00 -0.85 0.22
CA VAL A 132 8.64 -2.27 0.30
C VAL A 132 7.21 -2.51 -0.18
N THR A 133 6.27 -1.66 0.23
CA THR A 133 4.87 -1.72 -0.22
C THR A 133 4.76 -1.56 -1.73
N LEU A 134 5.47 -0.60 -2.30
CA LEU A 134 5.52 -0.38 -3.75
C LEU A 134 6.09 -1.61 -4.47
N GLN A 135 7.22 -2.15 -4.01
CA GLN A 135 7.82 -3.32 -4.62
C GLN A 135 6.89 -4.54 -4.55
N TRP A 136 6.30 -4.81 -3.38
CA TRP A 136 5.33 -5.89 -3.19
C TRP A 136 4.14 -5.78 -4.16
N ALA A 137 3.67 -4.56 -4.40
CA ALA A 137 2.58 -4.29 -5.32
C ALA A 137 2.97 -4.52 -6.77
N LEU A 138 4.16 -4.05 -7.19
CA LEU A 138 4.70 -4.30 -8.52
C LEU A 138 4.88 -5.80 -8.79
N ASP A 139 5.47 -6.54 -7.84
CA ASP A 139 5.71 -7.99 -7.97
C ASP A 139 4.43 -8.80 -8.13
N ARG A 140 3.31 -8.28 -7.63
CA ARG A 140 1.99 -8.94 -7.69
C ARG A 140 1.08 -8.37 -8.77
N ASP A 141 1.58 -7.45 -9.61
CA ASP A 141 0.80 -6.70 -10.58
C ASP A 141 -0.42 -6.00 -9.92
N ILE A 142 -0.31 -5.57 -8.66
CA ILE A 142 -1.41 -4.89 -7.95
C ILE A 142 -1.71 -3.56 -8.61
N ASP A 143 -0.71 -2.86 -9.14
CA ASP A 143 -0.87 -1.66 -9.96
C ASP A 143 -1.74 -1.90 -11.21
N ARG A 144 -1.70 -3.11 -11.77
CA ARG A 144 -2.53 -3.51 -12.93
C ARG A 144 -3.89 -4.07 -12.53
N LYS A 145 -3.96 -4.75 -11.38
CA LYS A 145 -5.19 -5.38 -10.85
C LYS A 145 -6.08 -4.40 -10.12
N ALA A 146 -5.49 -3.39 -9.48
CA ALA A 146 -6.22 -2.32 -8.86
C ALA A 146 -6.92 -1.53 -9.95
N GLN A 147 -8.25 -1.44 -9.86
CA GLN A 147 -8.98 -0.44 -10.63
C GLN A 147 -8.60 0.92 -10.05
N VAL A 148 -7.67 1.62 -10.70
CA VAL A 148 -7.11 2.87 -10.18
C VAL A 148 -8.13 4.01 -10.30
N TRP A 149 -8.26 4.77 -9.21
CA TRP A 149 -9.26 5.83 -9.03
C TRP A 149 -8.78 7.22 -9.50
N MET A 150 -7.52 7.33 -9.95
CA MET A 150 -6.90 8.60 -10.31
C MET A 150 -6.23 8.57 -11.69
N PHE A 151 -6.22 9.73 -12.34
CA PHE A 151 -5.48 9.96 -13.57
C PHE A 151 -4.05 10.43 -13.29
N ALA A 152 -3.07 9.90 -14.01
CA ALA A 152 -1.69 10.40 -13.99
C ALA A 152 -1.57 11.74 -14.74
N ALA A 153 -2.41 11.96 -15.74
CA ALA A 153 -2.50 13.19 -16.52
C ALA A 153 -3.87 13.32 -17.17
N THR A 154 -4.35 14.55 -17.32
CA THR A 154 -5.61 14.88 -18.02
C THR A 154 -5.35 15.98 -19.05
N ARG A 155 -6.14 16.00 -20.12
CA ARG A 155 -6.18 17.05 -21.15
C ARG A 155 -7.54 17.06 -21.84
N ASN A 156 -7.82 18.11 -22.62
CA ASN A 156 -9.02 18.22 -23.45
C ASN A 156 -10.33 17.97 -22.68
N MET A 157 -10.48 18.57 -21.49
CA MET A 157 -11.71 18.45 -20.71
C MET A 157 -12.82 19.30 -21.35
N GLU A 158 -13.98 18.69 -21.56
CA GLU A 158 -15.13 19.29 -22.22
C GLU A 158 -16.39 19.02 -21.41
N GLY A 159 -17.21 20.05 -21.19
CA GLY A 159 -18.56 19.89 -20.64
C GLY A 159 -19.57 19.67 -21.76
N MET A 160 -20.38 18.63 -21.64
CA MET A 160 -21.45 18.34 -22.61
C MET A 160 -22.71 19.08 -22.20
N LYS A 161 -23.19 19.94 -23.09
CA LYS A 161 -24.53 20.52 -22.94
C LYS A 161 -25.56 19.48 -23.40
N PRO A 162 -26.69 19.33 -22.69
CA PRO A 162 -27.80 18.50 -23.16
C PRO A 162 -28.34 18.99 -24.51
#